data_AF-A0A3D1GSJ9-F1
#
_entry.id   AF-A0A3D1GSJ9-F1
#
_cell.length_a   1.000
_cell.length_b   1.000
_cell.length_c   1.000
_cell.angle_alpha   90.00
_cell.angle_beta   90.00
_cell.angle_gamma   90.00
#
_symmetry.space_group_name_H-M   'P 1'
#
loop_
_entity.id
_entity.type
_entity.pdbx_description
1 polymer ?
#
loop_
_entity_poly.entity_id
_entity_poly.type
_entity_poly.pdbx_seq_one_letter_code
_entity_poly.pdbx_strand_id
1 'polypeptide(L)' 'LDAPVMRVTGKDVPMPYAANLEKLALPQADDIVAAARQACYRT' A
#
# COMPACT_ATOMS: atom_id res chain seq x y z
N LEU A 1 10.39 16.57 -10.25
CA LEU A 1 9.24 15.76 -9.81
C LEU A 1 8.61 16.53 -8.68
N ASP A 2 7.32 16.84 -8.77
CA ASP A 2 6.66 17.78 -7.85
C ASP A 2 6.29 17.14 -6.49
N ALA A 3 6.49 15.83 -6.35
CA ALA A 3 6.30 15.05 -5.13
C ALA A 3 7.33 13.91 -5.06
N PRO A 4 7.64 13.37 -3.87
CA PRO A 4 8.51 12.20 -3.74
C PRO A 4 7.85 10.93 -4.32
N VAL A 5 8.66 10.07 -4.95
CA VAL A 5 8.19 8.74 -5.41
C VAL A 5 7.98 7.83 -4.21
N MET A 6 6.80 7.24 -4.11
CA MET A 6 6.43 6.28 -3.07
C MET A 6 6.18 4.89 -3.66
N ARG A 7 6.36 3.84 -2.85
CA ARG A 7 6.10 2.44 -3.24
C ARG A 7 4.95 1.89 -2.42
N VAL A 8 4.05 1.16 -3.08
CA VAL A 8 2.99 0.37 -2.45
C VAL A 8 3.29 -1.09 -2.74
N THR A 9 3.53 -1.88 -1.69
CA THR A 9 3.94 -3.29 -1.79
C THR A 9 3.19 -4.13 -0.77
N GLY A 10 3.18 -5.45 -0.96
CA GLY A 10 2.68 -6.36 0.06
C GLY A 10 3.48 -6.24 1.35
N LYS A 11 2.91 -6.76 2.44
CA LYS A 11 3.59 -6.82 3.74
C LYS A 11 4.82 -7.72 3.65
N ASP A 12 5.85 -7.36 4.40
CA ASP A 12 7.11 -8.11 4.48
C ASP A 12 6.98 -9.34 5.38
N VAL A 13 6.10 -10.26 4.96
CA VAL A 13 5.82 -11.53 5.62
C VAL A 13 5.64 -12.62 4.56
N PRO A 14 5.95 -13.89 4.86
CA PRO A 14 5.57 -14.99 4.00
C PRO A 14 4.07 -14.99 3.73
N MET A 15 3.67 -15.35 2.50
CA MET A 15 2.27 -15.30 2.09
C MET A 15 1.42 -16.28 2.93
N PRO A 16 0.44 -15.80 3.70
CA PRO A 16 -0.39 -16.66 4.53
C PRO A 16 -1.48 -17.34 3.69
N TYR A 17 -1.81 -18.59 4.04
CA TYR A 17 -2.87 -19.35 3.37
C TYR A 17 -4.30 -18.92 3.78
N ALA A 18 -4.47 -18.41 5.01
CA ALA A 18 -5.79 -18.05 5.51
C ALA A 18 -6.31 -16.81 4.75
N ALA A 19 -7.49 -16.92 4.13
CA ALA A 19 -8.04 -15.90 3.22
C ALA A 19 -8.17 -14.50 3.83
N ASN A 20 -8.42 -14.41 5.14
CA ASN A 20 -8.43 -13.13 5.86
C ASN A 20 -7.04 -12.50 5.98
N LEU A 21 -6.02 -13.32 6.22
CA LEU A 21 -4.63 -12.87 6.33
C LEU A 21 -4.02 -12.57 4.96
N GLU A 22 -4.39 -13.34 3.94
CA GLU A 22 -4.00 -13.10 2.54
C GLU A 22 -4.42 -11.70 2.08
N LYS A 23 -5.68 -11.33 2.35
CA LYS A 23 -6.20 -9.99 2.05
C LYS A 23 -5.41 -8.87 2.75
N LEU A 24 -4.93 -9.12 3.97
CA LEU A 24 -4.14 -8.15 4.73
C LEU A 24 -2.66 -8.10 4.32
N ALA A 25 -2.16 -9.12 3.64
CA ALA A 25 -0.79 -9.19 3.15
C ALA A 25 -0.64 -8.52 1.78
N LEU A 26 -1.69 -8.55 0.96
CA LEU A 26 -1.73 -7.95 -0.38
C LEU A 26 -2.15 -6.47 -0.33
N PRO A 27 -1.56 -5.60 -1.18
CA PRO A 27 -1.99 -4.22 -1.31
C PRO A 27 -3.47 -4.10 -1.71
N GLN A 28 -4.21 -3.25 -1.02
CA GLN A 28 -5.60 -2.94 -1.34
C GLN A 28 -5.73 -1.55 -1.99
N ALA A 29 -6.89 -1.29 -2.59
CA ALA A 29 -7.19 0.01 -3.21
C ALA A 29 -7.03 1.19 -2.21
N ASP A 30 -7.39 0.97 -0.95
CA ASP A 30 -7.25 1.97 0.11
C ASP A 30 -5.79 2.36 0.36
N ASP A 31 -4.85 1.39 0.31
CA ASP A 31 -3.41 1.65 0.45
C ASP A 31 -2.89 2.53 -0.69
N ILE A 32 -3.38 2.30 -1.92
CA ILE A 32 -3.02 3.09 -3.10
C ILE A 32 -3.56 4.51 -2.98
N VAL A 33 -4.82 4.67 -2.58
CA VAL A 33 -5.44 5.99 -2.38
C VAL A 33 -4.73 6.77 -1.27
N ALA A 34 -4.39 6.11 -0.16
CA ALA A 34 -3.64 6.73 0.92
C ALA A 34 -2.26 7.21 0.46
N ALA A 35 -1.51 6.35 -0.26
CA ALA A 35 -0.19 6.71 -0.80
C ALA A 35 -0.27 7.85 -1.82
N ALA A 36 -1.28 7.83 -2.71
CA ALA A 36 -1.50 8.90 -3.69
C ALA A 36 -1.81 10.23 -3.00
N ARG A 37 -2.69 10.23 -1.98
CA ARG A 37 -2.99 11.44 -1.21
C ARG A 37 -1.76 11.96 -0.47
N GLN A 38 -0.96 11.07 0.11
CA GLN A 38 0.27 11.43 0.81
C GLN A 38 1.35 12.00 -0.12
N ALA A 39 1.39 11.54 -1.38
CA ALA A 39 2.29 12.08 -2.39
C ALA A 39 1.81 13.45 -2.89
N CYS A 40 0.52 13.60 -3.22
CA CYS A 40 -0.02 14.80 -3.87
C CYS A 40 -0.36 15.97 -2.94
N TYR A 41 -0.74 15.71 -1.68
CA TYR A 41 -1.37 16.72 -0.81
C TYR A 41 -0.63 16.93 0.52
N ARG A 42 0.67 16.66 0.57
CA ARG A 42 1.54 16.98 1.71
C ARG A 42 1.95 18.46 1.71
N THR A 43 0.96 19.35 1.61
CA THR A 43 1.14 20.80 1.70
C THR A 43 0.51 21.33 2.96
#